data_AF-A0A353RLA3-F1
#
_entry.id   AF-A0A353RLA3-F1
#
_cell.length_a   1.000
_cell.length_b   1.000
_cell.length_c   1.000
_cell.angle_alpha   90.00
_cell.angle_beta   90.00
_cell.angle_gamma   90.00
#
_symmetry.space_group_name_H-M   'P 1'
#
loop_
_entity.id
_entity.type
_entity.pdbx_description
1 polymer ?
#
loop_
_entity_poly.entity_id
_entity_poly.type
_entity_poly.pdbx_seq_one_letter_code
_entity_poly.pdbx_strand_id
1 'polypeptide(L)'
;WVRDSIIRERIADPRYAGDDFYKITENEYGDPVTPHLNWSIPIPWSRNTEEEEAAINSLYVTHPITGQRMLDAAQLNFRYEWFDAAEAARRQRQLNKVQATATGSGNSDAETVMISKDTAYVAFNGQIVNETITRPLSSLYDFVHTRIVNIYPDTTTWVNDFPNANNEVYMRNYFSHPAYAHHPVVGVTWEQATAFCEWRTMFLRRSINREGVQIEKYRLPTEAEWELAARNANSDSRYPWETGDGKSAPDCYQANFNPGEGAYAADNHLIPARVRSFKPNQFGLYDMAGNVAEWTSTAYSGSGLELMNDLNPEYRYNAQADDPGILKRKVVKGGSWKDNATFIRSDIRDSELQHKGRSWIGFRCVRTQVGTGK
;
A
#
# COMPACT_ATOMS: atom_id res chain seq x y z
N TRP A 1 -10.35 4.10 9.72
CA TRP A 1 -10.13 5.34 8.95
C TRP A 1 -11.06 5.46 7.76
N VAL A 2 -10.92 4.69 6.66
CA VAL A 2 -11.78 4.86 5.45
C VAL A 2 -13.27 4.69 5.77
N ARG A 3 -13.63 3.67 6.55
CA ARG A 3 -14.99 3.52 7.09
C ARG A 3 -15.48 4.80 7.77
N ASP A 4 -14.63 5.35 8.62
CA ASP A 4 -14.96 6.49 9.47
C ASP A 4 -14.98 7.82 8.68
N SER A 5 -14.25 7.92 7.58
CA SER A 5 -14.33 9.08 6.67
C SER A 5 -15.62 9.06 5.86
N ILE A 6 -16.04 7.88 5.37
CA ILE A 6 -17.30 7.74 4.62
C ILE A 6 -18.48 8.12 5.51
N ILE A 7 -18.50 7.61 6.74
CA ILE A 7 -19.58 7.93 7.69
C ILE A 7 -19.64 9.44 7.97
N ARG A 8 -18.49 10.09 8.21
CA ARG A 8 -18.46 11.54 8.44
C ARG A 8 -18.91 12.35 7.24
N GLU A 9 -18.48 11.98 6.03
CA GLU A 9 -18.91 12.66 4.81
C GLU A 9 -20.42 12.53 4.61
N ARG A 10 -21.00 11.37 4.93
CA ARG A 10 -22.45 11.16 4.86
C ARG A 10 -23.20 11.95 5.90
N ILE A 11 -22.73 12.00 7.15
CA ILE A 11 -23.35 12.81 8.19
C ILE A 11 -23.32 14.30 7.81
N ALA A 12 -22.23 14.77 7.21
CA ALA A 12 -22.13 16.14 6.70
C ALA A 12 -23.00 16.42 5.46
N ASP A 13 -23.36 15.40 4.68
CA ASP A 13 -24.13 15.58 3.46
C ASP A 13 -25.61 15.89 3.80
N PRO A 14 -26.20 16.98 3.26
CA PRO A 14 -27.60 17.34 3.45
C PRO A 14 -28.61 16.25 3.04
N ARG A 15 -28.20 15.27 2.23
CA ARG A 15 -29.06 14.12 1.86
C ARG A 15 -29.25 13.13 3.00
N TYR A 16 -28.43 13.20 4.04
CA TYR A 16 -28.56 12.38 5.25
C TYR A 16 -28.88 13.29 6.44
N ALA A 17 -27.87 13.66 7.25
CA ALA A 17 -28.08 14.47 8.45
C ALA A 17 -27.81 15.97 8.24
N GLY A 18 -26.98 16.34 7.24
CA GLY A 18 -26.66 17.74 6.94
C GLY A 18 -25.95 18.47 8.08
N ASP A 19 -25.15 17.75 8.88
CA ASP A 19 -24.42 18.36 9.98
C ASP A 19 -23.07 18.94 9.47
N ASP A 20 -23.09 20.23 9.18
CA ASP A 20 -21.93 20.99 8.71
C ASP A 20 -20.74 20.95 9.69
N PHE A 21 -20.92 20.61 10.97
CA PHE A 21 -19.81 20.52 11.93
C PHE A 21 -18.78 19.45 11.54
N TYR A 22 -19.20 18.42 10.80
CA TYR A 22 -18.31 17.37 10.30
C TYR A 22 -17.43 17.81 9.12
N LYS A 23 -17.61 19.03 8.60
CA LYS A 23 -16.86 19.56 7.47
C LYS A 23 -16.33 20.97 7.76
N ILE A 24 -15.01 21.12 7.74
CA ILE A 24 -14.34 22.41 7.92
C ILE A 24 -14.27 23.10 6.57
N THR A 25 -14.95 24.23 6.44
CA THR A 25 -14.96 25.08 5.24
C THR A 25 -14.25 26.42 5.44
N GLU A 26 -13.98 26.81 6.69
CA GLU A 26 -13.36 28.08 7.06
C GLU A 26 -12.18 27.84 8.01
N ASN A 27 -11.15 28.70 7.95
CA ASN A 27 -10.03 28.68 8.90
C ASN A 27 -10.40 29.37 10.23
N GLU A 28 -9.46 29.42 11.17
CA GLU A 28 -9.63 30.11 12.48
C GLU A 28 -9.91 31.62 12.35
N TYR A 29 -9.63 32.22 11.19
CA TYR A 29 -9.82 33.63 10.88
C TYR A 29 -11.09 33.90 10.04
N GLY A 30 -11.87 32.86 9.71
CA GLY A 30 -13.08 32.96 8.88
C GLY A 30 -12.82 33.03 7.37
N ASP A 31 -11.59 32.82 6.91
CA ASP A 31 -11.30 32.72 5.48
C ASP A 31 -11.72 31.35 4.93
N PRO A 32 -12.25 31.29 3.70
CA PRO A 32 -12.65 30.03 3.08
C PRO A 32 -11.42 29.16 2.80
N VAL A 33 -11.49 27.89 3.22
CA VAL A 33 -10.49 26.86 2.95
C VAL A 33 -11.07 25.73 2.11
N THR A 34 -10.20 24.91 1.52
CA THR A 34 -10.64 23.68 0.84
C THR A 34 -11.41 22.80 1.83
N PRO A 35 -12.68 22.46 1.54
CA PRO A 35 -13.51 21.68 2.46
C PRO A 35 -12.86 20.35 2.81
N HIS A 36 -12.74 20.06 4.10
CA HIS A 36 -12.16 18.80 4.57
C HIS A 36 -12.86 18.32 5.83
N LEU A 37 -12.79 17.00 6.06
CA LEU A 37 -13.47 16.39 7.19
C LEU A 37 -12.92 16.89 8.53
N ASN A 38 -13.83 17.17 9.46
CA ASN A 38 -13.51 17.42 10.86
C ASN A 38 -13.39 16.08 11.60
N TRP A 39 -12.19 15.75 12.09
CA TRP A 39 -12.00 14.53 12.88
C TRP A 39 -11.86 14.76 14.38
N SER A 40 -11.99 16.01 14.84
CA SER A 40 -12.12 16.29 16.27
C SER A 40 -13.47 15.79 16.80
N ILE A 41 -14.49 15.73 15.93
CA ILE A 41 -15.83 15.27 16.27
C ILE A 41 -15.89 13.73 16.21
N PRO A 42 -16.29 13.07 17.32
CA PRO A 42 -16.50 11.63 17.34
C PRO A 42 -17.77 11.26 16.56
N ILE A 43 -17.78 10.10 15.92
CA ILE A 43 -19.01 9.57 15.31
C ILE A 43 -19.97 9.17 16.45
N PRO A 44 -21.27 9.54 16.38
CA PRO A 44 -22.28 9.07 17.32
C PRO A 44 -22.54 7.59 17.07
N TRP A 45 -21.93 6.73 17.88
CA TRP A 45 -22.18 5.28 17.83
C TRP A 45 -23.35 4.85 18.72
N SER A 46 -23.84 5.74 19.58
CA SER A 46 -24.92 5.50 20.53
C SER A 46 -25.78 6.75 20.68
N ARG A 47 -27.10 6.56 20.77
CA ARG A 47 -28.11 7.65 20.88
C ARG A 47 -28.11 8.59 19.68
N ASN A 48 -28.22 8.00 18.51
CA ASN A 48 -28.14 8.69 17.22
C ASN A 48 -29.52 9.24 16.84
N THR A 49 -29.56 10.27 16.02
CA THR A 49 -30.79 10.62 15.30
C THR A 49 -31.10 9.56 14.23
N GLU A 50 -32.32 9.56 13.70
CA GLU A 50 -32.71 8.63 12.64
C GLU A 50 -31.86 8.83 11.38
N GLU A 51 -31.51 10.08 11.07
CA GLU A 51 -30.67 10.45 9.92
C GLU A 51 -29.21 10.01 10.11
N GLU A 52 -28.65 10.18 11.31
CA GLU A 52 -27.30 9.71 11.64
C GLU A 52 -27.22 8.17 11.60
N GLU A 53 -28.25 7.49 12.10
CA GLU A 53 -28.34 6.04 12.02
C GLU A 53 -28.46 5.56 10.56
N ALA A 54 -29.24 6.23 9.72
CA ALA A 54 -29.30 5.95 8.28
C ALA A 54 -27.95 6.15 7.59
N ALA A 55 -27.23 7.23 7.93
CA ALA A 55 -25.88 7.49 7.42
C ALA A 55 -24.90 6.37 7.80
N ILE A 56 -24.94 5.88 9.04
CA ILE A 56 -24.10 4.77 9.48
C ILE A 56 -24.53 3.47 8.79
N ASN A 57 -25.83 3.16 8.78
CA ASN A 57 -26.37 1.93 8.22
C ASN A 57 -26.12 1.79 6.71
N SER A 58 -26.03 2.91 5.98
CA SER A 58 -25.72 2.91 4.54
C SER A 58 -24.37 2.28 4.15
N LEU A 59 -23.44 2.11 5.10
CA LEU A 59 -22.14 1.45 4.88
C LEU A 59 -22.15 -0.04 5.20
N TYR A 60 -23.27 -0.56 5.71
CA TYR A 60 -23.41 -1.95 6.10
C TYR A 60 -24.39 -2.66 5.19
N VAL A 61 -24.09 -3.92 4.91
CA VAL A 61 -24.96 -4.85 4.21
C VAL A 61 -25.23 -6.05 5.10
N THR A 62 -26.43 -6.61 4.98
CA THR A 62 -26.79 -7.85 5.65
C THR A 62 -26.56 -9.00 4.71
N HIS A 63 -25.78 -9.98 5.14
CA HIS A 63 -25.52 -11.15 4.32
C HIS A 63 -26.84 -11.91 4.07
N PRO A 64 -27.17 -12.23 2.81
CA PRO A 64 -28.50 -12.75 2.45
C PRO A 64 -28.80 -14.12 3.08
N ILE A 65 -27.77 -14.96 3.28
CA ILE A 65 -27.93 -16.30 3.87
C ILE A 65 -27.75 -16.32 5.40
N THR A 66 -26.64 -15.78 5.92
CA THR A 66 -26.34 -15.85 7.37
C THR A 66 -27.07 -14.80 8.21
N GLY A 67 -27.64 -13.76 7.59
CA GLY A 67 -28.26 -12.63 8.30
C GLY A 67 -27.24 -11.76 9.06
N GLN A 68 -25.94 -12.03 8.93
CA GLN A 68 -24.92 -11.27 9.62
C GLN A 68 -24.74 -9.89 8.98
N ARG A 69 -24.76 -8.84 9.80
CA ARG A 69 -24.42 -7.48 9.39
C ARG A 69 -22.91 -7.36 9.19
N MET A 70 -22.50 -6.89 8.02
CA MET A 70 -21.09 -6.71 7.65
C MET A 70 -20.86 -5.38 6.92
N LEU A 71 -19.61 -4.92 6.88
CA LEU A 71 -19.25 -3.74 6.11
C LEU A 71 -19.37 -4.05 4.62
N ASP A 72 -19.92 -3.10 3.87
CA ASP A 72 -19.89 -3.16 2.41
C ASP A 72 -18.48 -2.82 1.91
N ALA A 73 -17.70 -3.87 1.64
CA ALA A 73 -16.34 -3.75 1.15
C ALA A 73 -16.25 -2.93 -0.15
N ALA A 74 -17.27 -2.96 -1.01
CA ALA A 74 -17.26 -2.25 -2.30
C ALA A 74 -17.21 -0.72 -2.13
N GLN A 75 -17.67 -0.21 -0.99
CA GLN A 75 -17.68 1.22 -0.68
C GLN A 75 -16.35 1.71 -0.09
N LEU A 76 -15.46 0.82 0.36
CA LEU A 76 -14.22 1.17 1.05
C LEU A 76 -13.12 1.62 0.06
N ASN A 77 -13.38 2.71 -0.63
CA ASN A 77 -12.50 3.27 -1.64
C ASN A 77 -11.68 4.43 -1.05
N PHE A 78 -10.36 4.37 -1.23
CA PHE A 78 -9.43 5.40 -0.80
C PHE A 78 -8.87 6.14 -2.01
N ARG A 79 -9.12 7.45 -2.05
CA ARG A 79 -8.56 8.38 -3.03
C ARG A 79 -7.33 9.05 -2.45
N TYR A 80 -6.21 9.01 -3.16
CA TYR A 80 -5.01 9.74 -2.79
C TYR A 80 -4.34 10.35 -4.01
N GLU A 81 -3.49 11.34 -3.76
CA GLU A 81 -2.77 12.09 -4.78
C GLU A 81 -1.29 12.13 -4.44
N TRP A 82 -0.44 12.06 -5.46
CA TRP A 82 1.01 12.24 -5.29
C TRP A 82 1.57 13.13 -6.38
N PHE A 83 2.54 13.95 -5.99
CA PHE A 83 3.30 14.79 -6.90
C PHE A 83 4.59 14.08 -7.33
N ASP A 84 4.80 13.94 -8.64
CA ASP A 84 6.04 13.42 -9.20
C ASP A 84 7.05 14.55 -9.41
N ALA A 85 7.82 14.83 -8.36
CA ALA A 85 8.86 15.85 -8.38
C ALA A 85 10.01 15.52 -9.33
N ALA A 86 10.30 14.23 -9.57
CA ALA A 86 11.41 13.81 -10.41
C ALA A 86 11.10 14.08 -11.89
N GLU A 87 9.91 13.70 -12.34
CA GLU A 87 9.45 14.00 -13.70
C GLU A 87 9.27 15.51 -13.94
N ALA A 88 8.80 16.26 -12.95
CA ALA A 88 8.69 17.71 -13.01
C ALA A 88 10.06 18.41 -13.13
N ALA A 89 11.11 17.85 -12.50
CA ALA A 89 12.45 18.43 -12.50
C ALA A 89 13.24 18.16 -13.80
N ARG A 90 12.80 17.24 -14.66
CA ARG A 90 13.49 16.90 -15.92
C ARG A 90 13.67 18.15 -16.78
N ARG A 91 14.88 18.34 -17.33
CA ARG A 91 15.27 19.54 -18.11
C ARG A 91 14.32 19.87 -19.26
N GLN A 92 13.74 18.85 -19.89
CA GLN A 92 12.79 18.97 -21.00
C GLN A 92 11.38 19.42 -20.56
N ARG A 93 11.04 19.28 -19.28
CA ARG A 93 9.70 19.54 -18.72
C ARG A 93 9.66 20.75 -17.80
N GLN A 94 10.71 21.58 -17.82
CA GLN A 94 10.76 22.84 -17.07
C GLN A 94 9.85 23.87 -17.74
N LEU A 95 8.80 24.29 -17.02
CA LEU A 95 7.77 25.24 -17.51
C LEU A 95 8.36 26.54 -18.07
N ASN A 96 9.40 27.10 -17.43
CA ASN A 96 10.05 28.33 -17.88
C ASN A 96 10.64 28.22 -19.29
N LYS A 97 11.11 27.03 -19.69
CA LYS A 97 11.62 26.80 -21.04
C LYS A 97 10.50 26.68 -22.05
N VAL A 98 9.43 25.96 -21.71
CA VAL A 98 8.23 25.85 -22.56
C VAL A 98 7.60 27.22 -22.80
N GLN A 99 7.53 28.07 -21.77
CA GLN A 99 7.06 29.46 -21.90
C GLN A 99 8.03 30.33 -22.71
N ALA A 100 9.35 30.17 -22.55
CA ALA A 100 10.34 30.91 -23.32
C ALA A 100 10.28 30.59 -24.84
N THR A 101 9.98 29.34 -25.22
CA THR A 101 9.73 28.98 -26.63
C THR A 101 8.46 29.62 -27.18
N ALA A 102 7.43 29.80 -26.33
CA ALA A 102 6.16 30.43 -26.74
C ALA A 102 6.26 31.96 -26.92
N THR A 103 7.19 32.64 -26.25
CA THR A 103 7.35 34.10 -26.29
C THR A 103 8.26 34.65 -27.41
N GLY A 104 8.72 33.82 -28.35
CA GLY A 104 9.27 34.29 -29.62
C GLY A 104 10.76 34.65 -29.67
N SER A 105 11.66 33.78 -29.19
CA SER A 105 13.09 33.86 -29.53
C SER A 105 13.77 32.54 -29.91
N GLY A 106 13.01 31.55 -30.37
CA GLY A 106 13.54 30.28 -30.88
C GLY A 106 12.56 29.62 -31.83
N ASN A 107 13.10 28.98 -32.88
CA ASN A 107 12.46 28.22 -33.95
C ASN A 107 10.94 27.95 -33.83
N SER A 108 10.22 28.17 -34.93
CA SER A 108 8.80 27.86 -35.15
C SER A 108 8.38 26.39 -35.01
N ASP A 109 9.29 25.52 -34.57
CA ASP A 109 9.08 24.09 -34.30
C ASP A 109 9.11 23.82 -32.79
N ALA A 110 8.37 24.61 -32.01
CA ALA A 110 8.22 24.37 -30.58
C ALA A 110 7.38 23.11 -30.36
N GLU A 111 8.05 21.95 -30.34
CA GLU A 111 7.42 20.66 -30.06
C GLU A 111 6.67 20.74 -28.72
N THR A 112 5.36 20.54 -28.79
CA THR A 112 4.52 20.55 -27.60
C THR A 112 4.88 19.35 -26.74
N VAL A 113 5.43 19.60 -25.56
CA VAL A 113 5.85 18.54 -24.65
C VAL A 113 4.60 17.85 -24.11
N MET A 114 4.33 16.65 -24.61
CA MET A 114 3.25 15.79 -24.13
C MET A 114 3.71 15.07 -22.85
N ILE A 115 2.80 14.98 -21.90
CA ILE A 115 3.02 14.34 -20.60
C ILE A 115 1.89 13.36 -20.30
N SER A 116 2.25 12.25 -19.66
CA SER A 116 1.32 11.23 -19.20
C SER A 116 1.00 11.46 -17.73
N LYS A 117 -0.28 11.49 -17.38
CA LYS A 117 -0.79 11.72 -16.04
C LYS A 117 -1.83 10.68 -15.67
N ASP A 118 -1.56 9.94 -14.61
CA ASP A 118 -2.56 9.08 -13.97
C ASP A 118 -3.65 9.93 -13.30
N THR A 119 -4.90 9.66 -13.66
CA THR A 119 -6.09 10.31 -13.10
C THR A 119 -7.08 9.28 -12.60
N ALA A 120 -7.82 9.65 -11.56
CA ALA A 120 -8.88 8.80 -11.03
C ALA A 120 -10.08 9.63 -10.58
N TYR A 121 -11.27 9.16 -10.96
CA TYR A 121 -12.55 9.79 -10.64
C TYR A 121 -13.67 8.75 -10.54
N VAL A 122 -14.77 9.15 -9.91
CA VAL A 122 -16.01 8.36 -9.88
C VAL A 122 -16.88 8.86 -11.04
N ALA A 123 -17.16 8.00 -12.00
CA ALA A 123 -18.02 8.31 -13.14
C ALA A 123 -19.48 8.53 -12.69
N PHE A 124 -20.30 9.14 -13.55
CA PHE A 124 -21.70 9.43 -13.24
C PHE A 124 -22.52 8.19 -12.85
N ASN A 125 -22.16 7.02 -13.39
CA ASN A 125 -22.77 5.73 -13.06
C ASN A 125 -22.23 5.11 -11.75
N GLY A 126 -21.39 5.82 -11.00
CA GLY A 126 -20.77 5.35 -9.76
C GLY A 126 -19.54 4.47 -9.93
N GLN A 127 -19.12 4.16 -11.17
CA GLN A 127 -17.94 3.35 -11.42
C GLN A 127 -16.66 4.14 -11.14
N ILE A 128 -15.70 3.48 -10.50
CA ILE A 128 -14.36 4.04 -10.29
C ILE A 128 -13.55 3.85 -11.56
N VAL A 129 -13.11 4.96 -12.13
CA VAL A 129 -12.24 4.97 -13.31
C VAL A 129 -10.84 5.37 -12.85
N ASN A 130 -9.86 4.53 -13.16
CA ASN A 130 -8.45 4.85 -13.03
C ASN A 130 -7.81 4.74 -14.42
N GLU A 131 -7.34 5.85 -14.98
CA GLU A 131 -6.80 5.88 -16.33
C GLU A 131 -5.62 6.85 -16.45
N THR A 132 -4.75 6.58 -17.43
CA THR A 132 -3.59 7.42 -17.74
C THR A 132 -3.93 8.27 -18.95
N ILE A 133 -4.00 9.58 -18.76
CA ILE A 133 -4.26 10.54 -19.84
C ILE A 133 -2.94 11.10 -20.36
N THR A 134 -2.87 11.37 -21.66
CA THR A 134 -1.74 12.08 -22.27
C THR A 134 -2.20 13.45 -22.73
N ARG A 135 -1.53 14.51 -22.27
CA ARG A 135 -1.93 15.91 -22.51
C ARG A 135 -0.72 16.83 -22.68
N PRO A 136 -0.87 18.00 -23.31
CA PRO A 136 0.20 18.99 -23.36
C PRO A 136 0.52 19.53 -21.96
N LEU A 137 1.81 19.68 -21.67
CA LEU A 137 2.29 20.26 -20.41
C LEU A 137 1.83 21.72 -20.29
N SER A 138 1.11 22.02 -19.21
CA SER A 138 0.54 23.35 -18.96
C SER A 138 0.95 23.93 -17.61
N SER A 139 0.97 23.10 -16.56
CA SER A 139 1.24 23.55 -15.20
C SER A 139 1.86 22.45 -14.34
N LEU A 140 2.31 22.82 -13.14
CA LEU A 140 2.82 21.85 -12.16
C LEU A 140 1.75 20.83 -11.72
N TYR A 141 0.46 21.18 -11.81
CA TYR A 141 -0.63 20.26 -11.51
C TYR A 141 -0.68 19.07 -12.46
N ASP A 142 -0.04 19.14 -13.61
CA ASP A 142 0.00 18.00 -14.52
C ASP A 142 0.94 16.88 -14.04
N PHE A 143 1.79 17.14 -13.04
CA PHE A 143 2.60 16.13 -12.33
C PHE A 143 1.96 15.65 -11.02
N VAL A 144 0.75 16.14 -10.71
CA VAL A 144 -0.06 15.61 -9.59
C VAL A 144 -0.92 14.49 -10.14
N HIS A 145 -0.63 13.27 -9.73
CA HIS A 145 -1.36 12.08 -10.10
C HIS A 145 -2.43 11.75 -9.06
N THR A 146 -3.46 11.02 -9.47
CA THR A 146 -4.56 10.61 -8.58
C THR A 146 -4.87 9.13 -8.78
N ARG A 147 -5.13 8.42 -7.68
CA ARG A 147 -5.58 7.02 -7.71
C ARG A 147 -6.73 6.80 -6.73
N ILE A 148 -7.68 5.95 -7.12
CA ILE A 148 -8.72 5.43 -6.24
C ILE A 148 -8.56 3.92 -6.14
N VAL A 149 -8.38 3.41 -4.92
CA VAL A 149 -8.15 1.99 -4.65
C VAL A 149 -9.18 1.49 -3.62
N ASN A 150 -9.81 0.36 -3.90
CA ASN A 150 -10.58 -0.34 -2.88
C ASN A 150 -9.61 -0.96 -1.87
N ILE A 151 -9.72 -0.60 -0.59
CA ILE A 151 -8.73 -0.94 0.44
C ILE A 151 -9.05 -2.21 1.22
N TYR A 152 -10.21 -2.83 0.99
CA TYR A 152 -10.56 -4.04 1.72
C TYR A 152 -9.77 -5.23 1.17
N PRO A 153 -9.04 -5.99 2.02
CA PRO A 153 -8.27 -7.15 1.56
C PRO A 153 -9.16 -8.22 0.94
N ASP A 154 -8.63 -8.93 -0.06
CA ASP A 154 -9.32 -10.07 -0.65
C ASP A 154 -9.25 -11.28 0.30
N THR A 155 -10.35 -11.48 1.03
CA THR A 155 -10.52 -12.61 1.95
C THR A 155 -10.61 -13.96 1.26
N THR A 156 -10.99 -13.99 -0.03
CA THR A 156 -11.20 -15.24 -0.79
C THR A 156 -9.90 -15.94 -1.13
N THR A 157 -8.77 -15.23 -1.05
CA THR A 157 -7.42 -15.76 -1.25
C THR A 157 -7.14 -17.02 -0.44
N TRP A 158 -7.65 -17.11 0.80
CA TRP A 158 -7.52 -18.30 1.64
C TRP A 158 -8.03 -19.59 1.01
N VAL A 159 -9.08 -19.49 0.18
CA VAL A 159 -9.67 -20.62 -0.54
C VAL A 159 -9.10 -20.73 -1.96
N ASN A 160 -9.02 -19.61 -2.68
CA ASN A 160 -8.62 -19.57 -4.08
C ASN A 160 -7.15 -19.91 -4.32
N ASP A 161 -6.28 -19.57 -3.37
CA ASP A 161 -4.86 -19.86 -3.47
C ASP A 161 -4.54 -21.33 -3.19
N PHE A 162 -5.40 -22.01 -2.40
CA PHE A 162 -5.24 -23.42 -2.02
C PHE A 162 -6.55 -24.19 -2.24
N PRO A 163 -6.94 -24.49 -3.50
CA PRO A 163 -8.26 -25.04 -3.81
C PRO A 163 -8.59 -26.38 -3.14
N ASN A 164 -7.56 -27.16 -2.79
CA ASN A 164 -7.72 -28.48 -2.16
C ASN A 164 -7.56 -28.45 -0.63
N ALA A 165 -7.37 -27.27 -0.02
CA ALA A 165 -7.21 -27.12 1.42
C ALA A 165 -8.53 -26.70 2.09
N ASN A 166 -8.78 -27.19 3.30
CA ASN A 166 -9.92 -26.75 4.11
C ASN A 166 -9.61 -25.43 4.82
N ASN A 167 -9.58 -24.34 4.06
CA ASN A 167 -9.20 -22.99 4.52
C ASN A 167 -10.38 -22.02 4.69
N GLU A 168 -11.62 -22.50 4.56
CA GLU A 168 -12.83 -21.68 4.71
C GLU A 168 -12.89 -20.95 6.07
N VAL A 169 -12.35 -21.59 7.12
CA VAL A 169 -12.27 -21.00 8.46
C VAL A 169 -11.43 -19.72 8.47
N TYR A 170 -10.32 -19.69 7.71
CA TYR A 170 -9.46 -18.52 7.61
C TYR A 170 -10.10 -17.41 6.78
N MET A 171 -10.75 -17.75 5.66
CA MET A 171 -11.53 -16.80 4.86
C MET A 171 -12.53 -16.02 5.74
N ARG A 172 -13.25 -16.71 6.63
CA ARG A 172 -14.27 -16.10 7.50
C ARG A 172 -13.69 -15.31 8.67
N ASN A 173 -12.63 -15.83 9.30
CA ASN A 173 -12.20 -15.37 10.62
C ASN A 173 -10.95 -14.48 10.60
N TYR A 174 -10.10 -14.54 9.56
CA TYR A 174 -8.77 -13.92 9.60
C TYR A 174 -8.82 -12.40 9.83
N PHE A 175 -9.81 -11.70 9.26
CA PHE A 175 -9.98 -10.25 9.41
C PHE A 175 -11.03 -9.82 10.43
N SER A 176 -11.80 -10.77 10.98
CA SER A 176 -12.93 -10.49 11.85
C SER A 176 -12.71 -10.92 13.29
N HIS A 177 -11.93 -11.99 13.51
CA HIS A 177 -11.77 -12.60 14.82
C HIS A 177 -10.54 -12.02 15.57
N PRO A 178 -10.68 -11.62 16.86
CA PRO A 178 -9.59 -10.99 17.63
C PRO A 178 -8.29 -11.81 17.73
N ALA A 179 -8.38 -13.13 17.64
CA ALA A 179 -7.19 -14.01 17.68
C ALA A 179 -6.16 -13.70 16.57
N TYR A 180 -6.60 -13.11 15.46
CA TYR A 180 -5.76 -12.75 14.32
C TYR A 180 -5.28 -11.30 14.34
N ALA A 181 -5.61 -10.50 15.37
CA ALA A 181 -5.28 -9.07 15.44
C ALA A 181 -3.77 -8.75 15.36
N HIS A 182 -2.91 -9.72 15.70
CA HIS A 182 -1.46 -9.60 15.64
C HIS A 182 -0.81 -10.44 14.53
N HIS A 183 -1.60 -10.99 13.62
CA HIS A 183 -1.08 -11.63 12.42
C HIS A 183 -0.80 -10.58 11.33
N PRO A 184 0.15 -10.82 10.42
CA PRO A 184 0.40 -9.90 9.31
C PRO A 184 -0.83 -9.81 8.41
N VAL A 185 -1.08 -8.63 7.83
CA VAL A 185 -2.11 -8.48 6.81
C VAL A 185 -1.69 -9.23 5.54
N VAL A 186 -2.61 -9.97 4.94
CA VAL A 186 -2.43 -10.70 3.67
C VAL A 186 -3.62 -10.44 2.75
N GLY A 187 -3.63 -11.00 1.55
CA GLY A 187 -4.72 -10.79 0.58
C GLY A 187 -4.76 -9.36 0.05
N VAL A 188 -3.66 -8.63 0.16
CA VAL A 188 -3.55 -7.23 -0.28
C VAL A 188 -2.75 -7.13 -1.58
N THR A 189 -3.24 -6.30 -2.50
CA THR A 189 -2.54 -5.99 -3.74
C THR A 189 -1.39 -5.01 -3.51
N TRP A 190 -0.52 -4.86 -4.49
CA TRP A 190 0.57 -3.87 -4.44
C TRP A 190 0.03 -2.44 -4.37
N GLU A 191 -1.05 -2.14 -5.10
CA GLU A 191 -1.71 -0.84 -5.04
C GLU A 191 -2.35 -0.57 -3.67
N GLN A 192 -2.94 -1.58 -3.03
CA GLN A 192 -3.49 -1.46 -1.67
C GLN A 192 -2.38 -1.19 -0.64
N ALA A 193 -1.24 -1.87 -0.76
CA ALA A 193 -0.09 -1.64 0.11
C ALA A 193 0.51 -0.23 -0.08
N THR A 194 0.56 0.26 -1.33
CA THR A 194 0.97 1.64 -1.65
C THR A 194 -0.01 2.66 -1.10
N ALA A 195 -1.31 2.43 -1.26
CA ALA A 195 -2.37 3.27 -0.70
C ALA A 195 -2.26 3.39 0.83
N PHE A 196 -1.93 2.30 1.52
CA PHE A 196 -1.69 2.33 2.97
C PHE A 196 -0.49 3.22 3.35
N CYS A 197 0.59 3.20 2.57
CA CYS A 197 1.75 4.06 2.78
C CYS A 197 1.39 5.55 2.63
N GLU A 198 0.60 5.90 1.62
CA GLU A 198 0.11 7.26 1.43
C GLU A 198 -0.84 7.69 2.55
N TRP A 199 -1.77 6.82 2.96
CA TRP A 199 -2.60 7.07 4.14
C TRP A 199 -1.77 7.33 5.40
N ARG A 200 -0.74 6.52 5.66
CA ARG A 200 0.14 6.69 6.83
C ARG A 200 0.89 8.01 6.79
N THR A 201 1.27 8.46 5.59
CA THR A 201 1.89 9.77 5.37
C THR A 201 0.91 10.90 5.69
N MET A 202 -0.32 10.83 5.18
CA MET A 202 -1.37 11.82 5.46
C MET A 202 -1.70 11.87 6.95
N PHE A 203 -1.83 10.71 7.59
CA PHE A 203 -2.09 10.61 9.02
C PHE A 203 -1.00 11.29 9.86
N LEU A 204 0.27 11.06 9.53
CA LEU A 204 1.40 11.69 10.24
C LEU A 204 1.47 13.20 9.99
N ARG A 205 1.29 13.65 8.74
CA ARG A 205 1.27 15.10 8.42
C ARG A 205 0.20 15.82 9.23
N ARG A 206 -0.97 15.20 9.31
CA ARG A 206 -2.09 15.72 10.06
C ARG A 206 -1.87 15.72 11.57
N SER A 207 -1.22 14.69 12.13
CA SER A 207 -0.97 14.65 13.57
C SER A 207 0.07 15.67 14.04
N ILE A 208 1.01 16.04 13.16
CA ILE A 208 2.00 17.09 13.46
C ILE A 208 1.37 18.49 13.41
N ASN A 209 0.45 18.72 12.46
CA ASN A 209 -0.34 19.95 12.32
C ASN A 209 0.50 21.25 12.45
N ARG A 210 1.69 21.27 11.84
CA ARG A 210 2.61 22.42 11.84
C ARG A 210 3.06 22.71 10.42
N GLU A 211 2.89 23.96 10.02
CA GLU A 211 3.40 24.45 8.75
C GLU A 211 4.94 24.48 8.76
N GLY A 212 5.54 24.27 7.58
CA GLY A 212 7.00 24.30 7.39
C GLY A 212 7.76 23.03 7.82
N VAL A 213 7.12 22.07 8.49
CA VAL A 213 7.77 20.79 8.84
C VAL A 213 7.77 19.86 7.62
N GLN A 214 8.95 19.65 7.05
CA GLN A 214 9.14 18.69 5.96
C GLN A 214 9.06 17.27 6.50
N ILE A 215 8.11 16.49 5.98
CA ILE A 215 7.89 15.09 6.36
C ILE A 215 8.04 14.22 5.13
N GLU A 216 9.04 13.35 5.18
CA GLU A 216 9.23 12.31 4.17
C GLU A 216 8.07 11.32 4.18
N LYS A 217 7.69 10.91 2.96
CA LYS A 217 6.59 10.00 2.76
C LYS A 217 6.95 8.59 3.24
N TYR A 218 5.96 7.89 3.79
CA TYR A 218 6.02 6.45 3.86
C TYR A 218 5.84 5.87 2.46
N ARG A 219 6.55 4.77 2.20
CA ARG A 219 6.48 4.01 0.96
C ARG A 219 6.79 2.55 1.22
N LEU A 220 6.59 1.72 0.21
CA LEU A 220 7.16 0.37 0.19
C LEU A 220 8.70 0.45 0.11
N PRO A 221 9.42 -0.50 0.73
CA PRO A 221 10.86 -0.60 0.56
C PRO A 221 11.20 -0.88 -0.89
N THR A 222 12.35 -0.40 -1.35
CA THR A 222 12.94 -0.97 -2.57
C THR A 222 13.42 -2.38 -2.29
N GLU A 223 13.59 -3.19 -3.34
CA GLU A 223 14.20 -4.52 -3.20
C GLU A 223 15.57 -4.45 -2.51
N ALA A 224 16.41 -3.48 -2.89
CA ALA A 224 17.74 -3.30 -2.33
C ALA A 224 17.70 -2.89 -0.85
N GLU A 225 16.81 -1.98 -0.46
CA GLU A 225 16.63 -1.60 0.95
C GLU A 225 16.16 -2.77 1.79
N TRP A 226 15.22 -3.55 1.26
CA TRP A 226 14.70 -4.73 1.92
C TRP A 226 15.82 -5.76 2.16
N GLU A 227 16.61 -6.04 1.12
CA GLU A 227 17.68 -7.02 1.19
C GLU A 227 18.80 -6.58 2.14
N LEU A 228 19.22 -5.32 2.07
CA LEU A 228 20.19 -4.73 3.01
C LEU A 228 19.72 -4.88 4.46
N ALA A 229 18.44 -4.58 4.70
CA ALA A 229 17.83 -4.68 6.01
C ALA A 229 17.73 -6.13 6.50
N ALA A 230 17.39 -7.08 5.62
CA ALA A 230 17.29 -8.49 5.95
C ALA A 230 18.66 -9.07 6.29
N ARG A 231 19.69 -8.70 5.53
CA ARG A 231 21.04 -9.26 5.60
C ARG A 231 21.97 -8.59 6.60
N ASN A 232 21.46 -7.68 7.45
CA ASN A 232 22.28 -6.90 8.38
C ASN A 232 23.44 -6.15 7.67
N ALA A 233 23.20 -5.66 6.45
CA ALA A 233 24.20 -5.06 5.58
C ALA A 233 25.43 -5.96 5.26
N ASN A 234 25.26 -7.29 5.33
CA ASN A 234 26.29 -8.27 4.98
C ASN A 234 25.88 -9.10 3.73
N SER A 235 26.66 -9.03 2.65
CA SER A 235 26.38 -9.77 1.40
C SER A 235 26.42 -11.28 1.54
N ASP A 236 27.14 -11.80 2.53
CA ASP A 236 27.37 -13.24 2.71
C ASP A 236 26.24 -13.91 3.50
N SER A 237 25.40 -13.12 4.17
CA SER A 237 24.27 -13.61 4.98
C SER A 237 23.13 -14.11 4.09
N ARG A 238 22.95 -15.43 4.04
CA ARG A 238 21.81 -16.06 3.35
C ARG A 238 20.47 -15.86 4.06
N TYR A 239 20.51 -15.76 5.39
CA TYR A 239 19.35 -15.56 6.25
C TYR A 239 19.58 -14.33 7.15
N PRO A 240 18.53 -13.81 7.80
CA PRO A 240 18.66 -12.68 8.73
C PRO A 240 19.46 -12.97 10.00
N TRP A 241 19.78 -14.24 10.26
CA TRP A 241 20.55 -14.74 11.41
C TRP A 241 21.84 -15.44 10.95
N GLU A 242 22.73 -15.75 11.90
CA GLU A 242 24.10 -16.17 11.63
C GLU A 242 24.26 -17.66 11.25
N THR A 243 23.38 -18.54 11.73
CA THR A 243 23.57 -20.01 11.63
C THR A 243 23.47 -20.57 10.21
N GLY A 244 23.21 -19.75 9.19
CA GLY A 244 23.28 -20.13 7.78
C GLY A 244 22.20 -21.12 7.29
N ASP A 245 21.31 -21.58 8.20
CA ASP A 245 20.25 -22.56 8.00
C ASP A 245 18.92 -22.09 8.63
N GLY A 246 17.79 -22.61 8.13
CA GLY A 246 16.42 -22.35 8.64
C GLY A 246 16.16 -22.71 10.11
N LYS A 247 17.08 -23.44 10.74
CA LYS A 247 16.99 -23.93 12.13
C LYS A 247 18.25 -23.55 12.90
N SER A 248 18.11 -23.35 14.21
CA SER A 248 19.25 -23.14 15.13
C SER A 248 19.70 -24.44 15.80
N ALA A 249 18.78 -25.39 15.95
CA ALA A 249 18.97 -26.74 16.48
C ALA A 249 17.90 -27.65 15.89
N PRO A 250 17.99 -28.99 16.05
CA PRO A 250 16.89 -29.89 15.70
C PRO A 250 15.57 -29.38 16.32
N ASP A 251 14.53 -29.31 15.49
CA ASP A 251 13.19 -28.80 15.84
C ASP A 251 13.11 -27.37 16.40
N CYS A 252 14.20 -26.59 16.32
CA CYS A 252 14.23 -25.18 16.69
C CYS A 252 14.29 -24.29 15.45
N TYR A 253 13.11 -24.00 14.89
CA TYR A 253 12.92 -23.15 13.72
C TYR A 253 13.14 -21.68 14.06
N GLN A 254 13.79 -20.94 13.15
CA GLN A 254 14.08 -19.50 13.31
C GLN A 254 13.12 -18.59 12.54
N ALA A 255 12.22 -19.17 11.76
CA ALA A 255 11.20 -18.50 10.98
C ALA A 255 9.98 -19.42 10.82
N ASN A 256 8.84 -18.85 10.41
CA ASN A 256 7.68 -19.60 9.97
C ASN A 256 7.77 -19.86 8.46
N PHE A 257 7.92 -21.12 8.06
CA PHE A 257 8.09 -21.53 6.68
C PHE A 257 7.73 -23.01 6.53
N ASN A 258 7.50 -23.49 5.32
CA ASN A 258 7.20 -24.89 5.05
C ASN A 258 8.44 -25.77 5.26
N PRO A 259 8.47 -26.62 6.31
CA PRO A 259 9.67 -27.41 6.63
C PRO A 259 9.97 -28.56 5.66
N GLY A 260 9.07 -28.85 4.74
CA GLY A 260 9.16 -29.96 3.79
C GLY A 260 8.17 -31.09 4.06
N GLU A 261 8.22 -32.12 3.21
CA GLU A 261 7.31 -33.25 3.27
C GLU A 261 7.39 -33.99 4.62
N GLY A 262 6.23 -34.36 5.17
CA GLY A 262 6.14 -35.07 6.44
C GLY A 262 6.42 -34.23 7.70
N ALA A 263 6.82 -32.96 7.54
CA ALA A 263 7.14 -32.05 8.64
C ALA A 263 6.27 -30.76 8.61
N TYR A 264 5.07 -30.85 8.03
CA TYR A 264 4.15 -29.72 7.95
C TYR A 264 3.79 -29.20 9.35
N ALA A 265 3.90 -27.89 9.56
CA ALA A 265 3.75 -27.23 10.86
C ALA A 265 4.70 -27.71 11.97
N ALA A 266 5.88 -28.26 11.62
CA ALA A 266 6.92 -28.55 12.62
C ALA A 266 7.49 -27.28 13.30
N ASP A 267 7.24 -26.10 12.72
CA ASP A 267 7.46 -24.77 13.31
C ASP A 267 6.27 -24.30 14.18
N ASN A 268 5.28 -25.17 14.41
CA ASN A 268 4.01 -24.95 15.11
C ASN A 268 3.01 -24.03 14.40
N HIS A 269 3.18 -23.75 13.11
CA HIS A 269 2.29 -22.83 12.38
C HIS A 269 1.82 -23.42 11.05
N LEU A 270 0.50 -23.35 10.79
CA LEU A 270 -0.13 -23.79 9.54
C LEU A 270 -0.42 -22.64 8.57
N ILE A 271 -0.32 -21.41 9.08
CA ILE A 271 -0.64 -20.13 8.45
C ILE A 271 0.40 -19.11 8.96
N PRO A 272 0.35 -17.81 8.59
CA PRO A 272 1.22 -16.81 9.19
C PRO A 272 1.22 -16.89 10.72
N ALA A 273 2.37 -16.65 11.32
CA ALA A 273 2.51 -16.56 12.77
C ALA A 273 2.16 -15.13 13.20
N ARG A 274 1.89 -14.95 14.51
CA ARG A 274 1.83 -13.60 15.08
C ARG A 274 3.17 -12.90 14.81
N VAL A 275 3.12 -11.61 14.49
CA VAL A 275 4.35 -10.82 14.29
C VAL A 275 5.23 -10.89 15.53
N ARG A 276 6.56 -10.90 15.33
CA ARG A 276 7.55 -11.03 16.41
C ARG A 276 7.50 -12.34 17.21
N SER A 277 7.03 -13.43 16.60
CA SER A 277 7.10 -14.77 17.20
C SER A 277 8.52 -15.36 17.18
N PHE A 278 9.34 -14.94 16.23
CA PHE A 278 10.73 -15.39 16.06
C PHE A 278 11.72 -14.30 16.48
N LYS A 279 13.00 -14.66 16.61
CA LYS A 279 14.04 -13.70 17.01
C LYS A 279 14.27 -12.64 15.92
N PRO A 280 14.58 -11.39 16.30
CA PRO A 280 14.93 -10.36 15.32
C PRO A 280 16.35 -10.58 14.78
N ASN A 281 16.66 -9.91 13.68
CA ASN A 281 18.02 -9.76 13.20
C ASN A 281 18.81 -8.70 14.00
N GLN A 282 20.07 -8.44 13.63
CA GLN A 282 20.95 -7.49 14.35
C GLN A 282 20.43 -6.04 14.29
N PHE A 283 19.61 -5.70 13.30
CA PHE A 283 18.94 -4.39 13.20
C PHE A 283 17.63 -4.31 13.99
N GLY A 284 17.26 -5.36 14.74
CA GLY A 284 16.01 -5.40 15.50
C GLY A 284 14.77 -5.62 14.63
N LEU A 285 14.95 -6.07 13.39
CA LEU A 285 13.85 -6.37 12.47
C LEU A 285 13.41 -7.82 12.63
N TYR A 286 12.11 -7.99 12.76
CA TYR A 286 11.46 -9.29 12.90
C TYR A 286 10.88 -9.74 11.56
N ASP A 287 10.72 -11.06 11.42
CA ASP A 287 10.00 -11.67 10.30
C ASP A 287 10.59 -11.27 8.93
N MET A 288 11.91 -11.08 8.85
CA MET A 288 12.64 -10.78 7.60
C MET A 288 12.90 -12.04 6.76
N ALA A 289 12.46 -13.21 7.24
CA ALA A 289 12.47 -14.48 6.54
C ALA A 289 11.24 -15.28 6.99
N GLY A 290 10.46 -15.78 6.03
CA GLY A 290 9.22 -16.50 6.30
C GLY A 290 8.08 -15.61 6.79
N ASN A 291 7.09 -16.21 7.43
CA ASN A 291 5.82 -15.61 7.81
C ASN A 291 5.04 -15.15 6.57
N VAL A 292 5.28 -13.94 6.06
CA VAL A 292 4.67 -13.47 4.80
C VAL A 292 5.73 -12.86 3.90
N ALA A 293 5.61 -13.11 2.60
CA ALA A 293 6.41 -12.40 1.62
C ALA A 293 5.93 -10.95 1.54
N GLU A 294 6.80 -10.03 1.15
CA GLU A 294 6.51 -8.60 1.27
C GLU A 294 6.65 -7.86 -0.04
N TRP A 295 5.61 -7.07 -0.36
CA TRP A 295 5.64 -6.16 -1.49
C TRP A 295 6.77 -5.13 -1.37
N THR A 296 7.50 -4.95 -2.48
CA THR A 296 8.50 -3.88 -2.66
C THR A 296 8.04 -2.88 -3.73
N SER A 297 8.63 -1.69 -3.79
CA SER A 297 8.34 -0.71 -4.86
C SER A 297 8.93 -1.11 -6.22
N THR A 298 9.90 -2.03 -6.21
CA THR A 298 10.70 -2.42 -7.37
C THR A 298 9.89 -3.26 -8.35
N ALA A 299 9.93 -2.90 -9.62
CA ALA A 299 9.34 -3.68 -10.69
C ALA A 299 10.16 -4.96 -10.94
N TYR A 300 9.47 -6.07 -11.23
CA TYR A 300 10.15 -7.32 -11.50
C TYR A 300 10.52 -7.43 -12.98
N SER A 301 11.78 -7.76 -13.24
CA SER A 301 12.29 -8.18 -14.55
C SER A 301 13.35 -9.26 -14.33
N GLY A 302 13.40 -10.24 -15.22
CA GLY A 302 14.44 -11.28 -15.20
C GLY A 302 15.85 -10.69 -15.28
N SER A 303 16.02 -9.66 -16.12
CA SER A 303 17.26 -8.87 -16.24
C SER A 303 17.27 -7.63 -15.33
N GLY A 304 16.41 -7.56 -14.32
CA GLY A 304 16.24 -6.36 -13.49
C GLY A 304 17.54 -5.90 -12.83
N LEU A 305 18.41 -6.84 -12.44
CA LEU A 305 19.71 -6.53 -11.82
C LEU A 305 20.68 -5.83 -12.79
N GLU A 306 20.58 -6.10 -14.10
CA GLU A 306 21.41 -5.45 -15.13
C GLU A 306 20.92 -4.03 -15.46
N LEU A 307 19.65 -3.73 -15.16
CA LEU A 307 19.02 -2.42 -15.36
C LEU A 307 19.21 -1.49 -14.16
N MET A 308 19.62 -2.03 -13.01
CA MET A 308 19.93 -1.28 -11.81
C MET A 308 21.40 -0.85 -11.82
N ASN A 309 21.72 0.25 -11.14
CA ASN A 309 23.10 0.67 -10.93
C ASN A 309 23.34 1.02 -9.46
N ASP A 310 24.61 1.12 -9.06
CA ASP A 310 24.99 1.36 -7.66
C ASP A 310 24.46 2.71 -7.12
N LEU A 311 24.24 3.69 -8.00
CA LEU A 311 23.72 5.02 -7.64
C LEU A 311 22.19 5.04 -7.46
N ASN A 312 21.49 4.11 -8.10
CA ASN A 312 20.04 3.94 -8.06
C ASN A 312 19.71 2.45 -8.18
N PRO A 313 19.78 1.69 -7.07
CA PRO A 313 19.52 0.25 -7.06
C PRO A 313 18.01 -0.04 -7.04
N GLU A 314 17.26 0.66 -7.88
CA GLU A 314 15.81 0.50 -8.02
C GLU A 314 15.39 0.58 -9.48
N TYR A 315 14.81 -0.51 -9.96
CA TYR A 315 14.10 -0.53 -11.23
C TYR A 315 12.63 -0.15 -11.01
N ARG A 316 12.23 1.03 -11.51
CA ARG A 316 10.84 1.50 -11.46
C ARG A 316 10.18 1.37 -12.82
N TYR A 317 8.98 0.79 -12.81
CA TYR A 317 8.12 0.72 -13.99
C TYR A 317 6.66 0.84 -13.54
N ASN A 318 5.96 1.81 -14.13
CA ASN A 318 4.54 2.06 -13.92
C ASN A 318 3.77 1.43 -15.08
N ALA A 319 3.32 0.20 -14.87
CA ALA A 319 2.61 -0.55 -15.88
C ALA A 319 1.23 0.07 -16.17
N GLN A 320 0.95 0.29 -17.44
CA GLN A 320 -0.32 0.74 -17.98
C GLN A 320 -1.36 -0.38 -17.96
N ALA A 321 -2.63 0.00 -18.10
CA ALA A 321 -3.74 -0.97 -18.05
C ALA A 321 -3.69 -1.99 -19.20
N ASP A 322 -3.18 -1.61 -20.36
CA ASP A 322 -3.01 -2.41 -21.57
C ASP A 322 -1.70 -3.20 -21.62
N ASP A 323 -0.74 -2.90 -20.74
CA ASP A 323 0.55 -3.59 -20.75
C ASP A 323 0.41 -5.10 -20.53
N PRO A 324 1.29 -5.93 -21.16
CA PRO A 324 1.36 -7.35 -20.91
C PRO A 324 1.53 -7.67 -19.42
N GLY A 325 0.89 -8.74 -18.94
CA GLY A 325 0.93 -9.14 -17.53
C GLY A 325 2.34 -9.32 -16.96
N ILE A 326 3.32 -9.70 -17.80
CA ILE A 326 4.71 -9.85 -17.37
C ILE A 326 5.33 -8.54 -16.87
N LEU A 327 4.94 -7.40 -17.44
CA LEU A 327 5.43 -6.07 -17.04
C LEU A 327 4.71 -5.52 -15.80
N LYS A 328 3.60 -6.14 -15.41
CA LYS A 328 2.79 -5.81 -14.22
C LYS A 328 3.24 -6.55 -12.97
N ARG A 329 4.41 -7.21 -13.00
CA ARG A 329 4.94 -7.95 -11.85
C ARG A 329 5.78 -7.02 -10.97
N LYS A 330 5.62 -7.17 -9.67
CA LYS A 330 6.43 -6.46 -8.65
C LYS A 330 7.23 -7.48 -7.87
N VAL A 331 8.42 -7.08 -7.43
CA VAL A 331 9.28 -7.95 -6.62
C VAL A 331 8.64 -8.13 -5.25
N VAL A 332 8.61 -9.38 -4.78
CA VAL A 332 8.29 -9.74 -3.40
C VAL A 332 9.48 -10.44 -2.75
N LYS A 333 9.73 -10.14 -1.48
CA LYS A 333 10.92 -10.60 -0.74
C LYS A 333 10.55 -11.30 0.57
N GLY A 334 11.48 -12.10 1.10
CA GLY A 334 11.38 -12.74 2.43
C GLY A 334 10.78 -14.13 2.46
N GLY A 335 10.05 -14.53 1.41
CA GLY A 335 9.30 -15.78 1.40
C GLY A 335 8.22 -15.81 2.49
N SER A 336 7.49 -16.91 2.59
CA SER A 336 6.31 -16.99 3.45
C SER A 336 6.17 -18.33 4.17
N TRP A 337 5.15 -18.44 5.00
CA TRP A 337 4.74 -19.66 5.70
C TRP A 337 4.55 -20.87 4.78
N LYS A 338 4.19 -20.67 3.50
CA LYS A 338 4.02 -21.76 2.53
C LYS A 338 5.32 -22.19 1.83
N ASP A 339 6.36 -21.36 1.92
CA ASP A 339 7.58 -21.49 1.14
C ASP A 339 8.63 -22.32 1.86
N ASN A 340 9.46 -23.04 1.11
CA ASN A 340 10.54 -23.83 1.71
C ASN A 340 11.73 -22.95 2.15
N ALA A 341 12.68 -23.57 2.85
CA ALA A 341 13.88 -22.91 3.36
C ALA A 341 14.69 -22.15 2.29
N THR A 342 14.64 -22.56 1.02
CA THR A 342 15.34 -21.88 -0.07
C THR A 342 14.71 -20.52 -0.37
N PHE A 343 13.37 -20.45 -0.44
CA PHE A 343 12.64 -19.25 -0.82
C PHE A 343 12.54 -18.19 0.29
N ILE A 344 12.84 -18.55 1.54
CA ILE A 344 12.93 -17.59 2.66
C ILE A 344 14.34 -17.00 2.87
N ARG A 345 15.27 -17.28 1.94
CA ARG A 345 16.59 -16.66 1.95
C ARG A 345 16.50 -15.18 1.56
N SER A 346 17.37 -14.37 2.14
CA SER A 346 17.36 -12.92 1.97
C SER A 346 17.76 -12.45 0.55
N ASP A 347 18.54 -13.23 -0.21
CA ASP A 347 18.90 -12.98 -1.62
C ASP A 347 17.78 -13.32 -2.61
N ILE A 348 16.86 -14.20 -2.25
CA ILE A 348 15.91 -14.72 -3.23
C ILE A 348 14.94 -13.61 -3.66
N ARG A 349 14.75 -13.52 -4.96
CA ARG A 349 13.82 -12.62 -5.62
C ARG A 349 12.63 -13.45 -6.10
N ASP A 350 11.44 -13.12 -5.64
CA ASP A 350 10.21 -13.67 -6.19
C ASP A 350 9.34 -12.52 -6.74
N SER A 351 8.26 -12.86 -7.44
CA SER A 351 7.39 -11.88 -8.07
C SER A 351 5.94 -12.29 -8.11
N GLU A 352 5.06 -11.31 -7.97
CA GLU A 352 3.64 -11.50 -8.19
C GLU A 352 3.07 -10.30 -8.96
N LEU A 353 1.95 -10.53 -9.64
CA LEU A 353 1.20 -9.51 -10.36
C LEU A 353 0.67 -8.48 -9.39
N GLN A 354 0.88 -7.19 -9.68
CA GLN A 354 0.54 -6.07 -8.80
C GLN A 354 -0.93 -6.10 -8.34
N HIS A 355 -1.86 -6.52 -9.21
CA HIS A 355 -3.30 -6.55 -8.96
C HIS A 355 -3.79 -7.80 -8.20
N LYS A 356 -2.92 -8.74 -7.83
CA LYS A 356 -3.31 -9.97 -7.14
C LYS A 356 -2.93 -9.90 -5.67
N GLY A 357 -3.93 -9.97 -4.79
CA GLY A 357 -3.72 -10.26 -3.38
C GLY A 357 -3.45 -11.77 -3.20
N ARG A 358 -2.57 -12.13 -2.27
CA ARG A 358 -2.28 -13.53 -1.91
C ARG A 358 -2.32 -13.72 -0.41
N SER A 359 -2.76 -14.90 0.03
CA SER A 359 -2.81 -15.33 1.43
C SER A 359 -1.43 -15.46 2.11
N TRP A 360 -0.34 -15.29 1.34
CA TRP A 360 1.03 -15.33 1.82
C TRP A 360 1.84 -14.06 1.51
N ILE A 361 1.22 -13.03 0.91
CA ILE A 361 1.90 -11.76 0.61
C ILE A 361 1.27 -10.64 1.45
N GLY A 362 2.11 -10.00 2.26
CA GLY A 362 1.83 -8.77 3.00
C GLY A 362 2.78 -7.65 2.55
N PHE A 363 3.09 -6.74 3.45
CA PHE A 363 4.02 -5.64 3.17
C PHE A 363 4.56 -5.01 4.46
N ARG A 364 5.62 -4.21 4.31
CA ARG A 364 6.08 -3.27 5.33
C ARG A 364 6.23 -1.88 4.73
N CYS A 365 6.16 -0.87 5.60
CA CYS A 365 6.39 0.51 5.20
C CYS A 365 7.77 0.96 5.69
N VAL A 366 8.50 1.64 4.82
CA VAL A 366 9.69 2.39 5.16
C VAL A 366 9.45 3.89 5.01
N ARG A 367 10.32 4.69 5.61
CA ARG A 367 10.32 6.15 5.45
C ARG A 367 11.77 6.60 5.43
N THR A 368 12.09 7.48 4.50
CA THR A 368 13.42 8.10 4.43
C THR A 368 13.71 8.83 5.74
N GLN A 369 14.86 8.55 6.34
CA GLN A 369 15.34 9.33 7.46
C GLN A 369 15.91 10.65 6.90
N VAL A 370 15.21 11.75 7.12
CA VAL A 370 15.81 13.08 6.95
C VAL A 370 16.85 13.22 8.05
N GLY A 371 18.10 13.50 7.67
CA GLY A 371 19.22 13.55 8.60
C GLY A 371 18.85 14.28 9.89
N THR A 372 18.92 13.57 11.00
CA THR A 372 18.99 14.19 12.31
C THR A 372 20.44 14.62 12.46
N GLY A 373 20.70 15.93 12.49
CA GLY A 373 22.02 16.43 12.86
C GLY A 373 22.47 15.73 14.14
N LYS A 374 23.48 14.88 14.01
CA LYS A 374 24.38 14.51 15.09
C LYS A 374 25.72 15.12 14.77
#